data_AF-T0RUK0-F1
#
_entry.id   AF-T0RUK0-F1
#
_cell.length_a   1.000
_cell.length_b   1.000
_cell.length_c   1.000
_cell.angle_alpha   90.00
_cell.angle_beta   90.00
_cell.angle_gamma   90.00
#
_symmetry.space_group_name_H-M   'P 1'
#
loop_
_entity.id
_entity.type
_entity.pdbx_description
1 polymer ?
#
loop_
_entity_poly.entity_id
_entity_poly.type
_entity_poly.pdbx_seq_one_letter_code
_entity_poly.pdbx_strand_id
1 'polypeptide(L)'
;MLKIQNTVLTALTFLALSFSAQAVAQDGKPCNEGNLNPLSEEQDKLIGGLARSNSILTYPETKVLCETILNMGSGETTLGFIKKYSRKLPSKSSKEFLSTYGSSITCYGRSLIYFTLYKGHDDDLKALLDAGHDVNDIIEDTRGRRMTMLDYIRIVYDEETNPIYKDLIKQKIKRIRKAGGKTCSQLSKECILKV
;
A
#
# COMPACT_ATOMS: atom_id res chain seq x y z
N MET A 1 -30.08 8.58 18.25
CA MET A 1 -29.20 8.29 19.41
C MET A 1 -28.09 7.36 18.91
N LEU A 2 -26.82 7.80 19.00
CA LEU A 2 -25.55 7.13 18.59
C LEU A 2 -25.45 6.73 17.10
N LYS A 3 -24.74 7.45 16.23
CA LYS A 3 -23.27 7.53 16.17
C LYS A 3 -22.79 8.95 15.80
N ILE A 4 -22.87 9.83 16.79
CA ILE A 4 -22.23 11.16 16.81
C ILE A 4 -20.73 11.04 17.20
N GLN A 5 -20.16 9.83 17.22
CA GLN A 5 -18.78 9.57 17.69
C GLN A 5 -17.69 9.62 16.61
N ASN A 6 -18.02 9.55 15.31
CA ASN A 6 -17.01 9.62 14.24
C ASN A 6 -16.62 11.05 13.85
N THR A 7 -17.50 12.03 14.06
CA THR A 7 -17.27 13.40 13.59
C THR A 7 -16.38 14.19 14.55
N VAL A 8 -16.41 13.86 15.85
CA VAL A 8 -15.67 14.59 16.89
C VAL A 8 -14.22 14.11 17.02
N LEU A 9 -13.94 12.81 16.77
CA LEU A 9 -12.60 12.26 16.96
C LEU A 9 -11.65 12.57 15.78
N THR A 10 -12.19 12.70 14.55
CA THR A 10 -11.42 13.16 13.38
C THR A 10 -11.21 14.68 13.39
N ALA A 11 -12.18 15.44 13.92
CA ALA A 11 -12.03 16.87 14.20
C ALA A 11 -10.90 17.14 15.23
N LEU A 12 -10.69 16.22 16.18
CA LEU A 12 -9.63 16.31 17.19
C LEU A 12 -8.23 15.96 16.68
N THR A 13 -8.09 15.17 15.60
CA THR A 13 -6.77 14.90 14.99
C THR A 13 -6.36 15.99 13.98
N PHE A 14 -7.31 16.61 13.27
CA PHE A 14 -7.02 17.81 12.46
C PHE A 14 -6.55 18.99 13.31
N LEU A 15 -7.03 19.10 14.56
CA LEU A 15 -6.57 20.06 15.55
C LEU A 15 -5.11 19.85 16.01
N ALA A 16 -4.47 18.72 15.69
CA ALA A 16 -3.05 18.48 15.99
C ALA A 16 -2.11 18.90 14.85
N LEU A 17 -2.62 19.12 13.62
CA LEU A 17 -1.87 19.78 12.54
C LEU A 17 -1.62 21.28 12.83
N SER A 18 -2.16 21.80 13.93
CA SER A 18 -1.92 23.13 14.49
C SER A 18 -0.53 23.35 15.12
N PHE A 19 0.33 22.33 15.23
CA PHE A 19 1.58 22.43 15.99
C PHE A 19 2.84 21.98 15.23
N SER A 20 3.14 22.58 14.08
CA SER A 20 4.54 22.69 13.64
C SER A 20 4.71 23.71 12.50
N ALA A 21 4.58 24.99 12.84
CA ALA A 21 5.29 26.07 12.16
C ALA A 21 5.58 27.16 13.20
N GLN A 22 6.63 26.95 14.01
CA GLN A 22 7.08 27.92 15.00
C GLN A 22 7.83 29.06 14.31
N ALA A 23 7.35 30.29 14.49
CA ALA A 23 8.19 31.50 14.41
C ALA A 23 7.68 32.53 15.43
N VAL A 24 8.36 32.52 16.58
CA VAL A 24 8.56 33.58 17.58
C VAL A 24 7.33 34.41 17.99
N ALA A 25 6.75 34.05 19.13
CA ALA A 25 5.90 34.94 19.90
C ALA A 25 6.75 36.08 20.47
N GLN A 26 6.65 37.28 19.90
CA GLN A 26 6.85 38.52 20.64
C GLN A 26 5.48 39.15 20.87
N ASP A 27 5.15 39.31 22.15
CA ASP A 27 4.15 40.23 22.69
C ASP A 27 2.76 40.23 22.06
N GLY A 28 1.96 39.23 22.47
CA GLY A 28 0.56 39.45 22.87
C GLY A 28 -0.42 40.07 21.87
N LYS A 29 -0.15 40.05 20.57
CA LYS A 29 -1.12 40.50 19.54
C LYS A 29 -1.68 39.33 18.74
N PRO A 30 -3.02 39.23 18.57
CA PRO A 30 -3.62 38.23 17.70
C PRO A 30 -3.20 38.47 16.25
N CYS A 31 -2.91 37.40 15.52
CA CYS A 31 -2.58 37.44 14.11
C CYS A 31 -3.74 38.05 13.32
N ASN A 32 -3.56 39.27 12.82
CA ASN A 32 -4.46 39.86 11.83
C ASN A 32 -4.43 39.04 10.54
N GLU A 33 -5.57 39.00 9.85
CA GLU A 33 -5.82 38.37 8.55
C GLU A 33 -4.81 38.83 7.49
N GLY A 34 -3.64 38.21 7.51
CA GLY A 34 -2.63 38.33 6.46
C GLY A 34 -3.04 37.43 5.31
N ASN A 35 -3.22 38.05 4.15
CA ASN A 35 -3.43 37.48 2.82
C ASN A 35 -2.88 36.04 2.69
N LEU A 36 -3.74 35.04 2.90
CA LEU A 36 -3.43 33.66 2.58
C LEU A 36 -3.46 33.56 1.06
N ASN A 37 -2.29 33.45 0.44
CA ASN A 37 -2.23 33.17 -0.99
C ASN A 37 -2.97 31.84 -1.25
N PRO A 38 -3.93 31.80 -2.19
CA PRO A 38 -4.55 30.56 -2.59
C PRO A 38 -3.47 29.59 -3.05
N LEU A 39 -3.58 28.33 -2.62
CA LEU A 39 -2.67 27.27 -3.02
C LEU A 39 -2.62 27.21 -4.55
N SER A 40 -1.42 27.00 -5.10
CA SER A 40 -1.31 26.77 -6.54
C SER A 40 -2.06 25.49 -6.91
N GLU A 41 -2.57 25.41 -8.14
CA GLU A 41 -3.30 24.21 -8.63
C GLU A 41 -2.47 22.93 -8.47
N GLU A 42 -1.14 23.06 -8.52
CA GLU A 42 -0.19 21.97 -8.30
C GLU A 42 -0.09 21.56 -6.83
N GLN A 43 -0.13 22.51 -5.90
CA GLN A 43 -0.20 22.26 -4.46
C GLN A 43 -1.55 21.65 -4.07
N ASP A 44 -2.64 22.11 -4.68
CA ASP A 44 -3.99 21.57 -4.47
C ASP A 44 -4.15 20.15 -5.02
N LYS A 45 -3.50 19.84 -6.16
CA LYS A 45 -3.41 18.46 -6.68
C LYS A 45 -2.52 17.58 -5.81
N LEU A 46 -1.41 18.10 -5.29
CA LEU A 46 -0.50 17.37 -4.40
C LEU A 46 -1.19 17.05 -3.06
N ILE A 47 -1.83 18.05 -2.45
CA ILE A 47 -2.59 17.91 -1.20
C ILE A 47 -3.85 17.08 -1.43
N GLY A 48 -4.54 17.24 -2.56
CA GLY A 48 -5.68 16.42 -2.96
C GLY A 48 -5.32 14.95 -3.22
N GLY A 49 -4.08 14.67 -3.67
CA GLY A 49 -3.53 13.31 -3.80
C GLY A 49 -3.08 12.70 -2.47
N LEU A 50 -2.50 13.53 -1.58
CA LEU A 50 -2.07 13.15 -0.22
C LEU A 50 -3.24 12.98 0.76
N ALA A 51 -4.36 13.67 0.56
CA ALA A 51 -5.55 13.54 1.40
C ALA A 51 -6.43 12.34 1.00
N ARG A 52 -6.31 11.84 -0.24
CA ARG A 52 -7.04 10.64 -0.71
C ARG A 52 -6.30 9.34 -0.46
N SER A 53 -4.99 9.39 -0.30
CA SER A 53 -4.18 8.23 0.07
C SER A 53 -3.70 8.43 1.50
N ASN A 54 -3.99 7.51 2.41
CA ASN A 54 -3.27 7.45 3.70
C ASN A 54 -1.78 7.09 3.50
N SER A 55 -1.14 7.58 2.43
CA SER A 55 0.19 7.23 1.99
C SER A 55 1.21 8.03 2.80
N ILE A 56 2.02 7.29 3.56
CA ILE A 56 3.18 7.84 4.27
C ILE A 56 4.33 8.18 3.34
N LEU A 57 4.34 7.62 2.14
CA LEU A 57 5.36 7.91 1.14
C LEU A 57 4.95 9.13 0.33
N THR A 58 5.88 10.07 0.18
CA THR A 58 5.71 11.15 -0.81
C THR A 58 5.60 10.56 -2.22
N TYR A 59 5.07 11.32 -3.16
CA TYR A 59 4.98 10.89 -4.56
C TYR A 59 6.33 10.42 -5.15
N PRO A 60 7.46 11.15 -4.97
CA PRO A 60 8.77 10.68 -5.40
C PRO A 60 9.19 9.35 -4.75
N GLU A 61 8.90 9.15 -3.47
CA GLU A 61 9.28 7.94 -2.74
C GLU A 61 8.44 6.73 -3.17
N THR A 62 7.14 6.95 -3.39
CA THR A 62 6.25 5.94 -3.98
C THR A 62 6.75 5.56 -5.36
N LYS A 63 7.07 6.55 -6.21
CA LYS A 63 7.62 6.31 -7.55
C LYS A 63 8.91 5.48 -7.50
N VAL A 64 9.88 5.85 -6.66
CA VAL A 64 11.15 5.10 -6.54
C VAL A 64 10.92 3.68 -6.01
N LEU A 65 10.03 3.50 -5.03
CA LEU A 65 9.66 2.17 -4.54
C LEU A 65 9.06 1.33 -5.68
N CYS A 66 8.11 1.89 -6.42
CA CYS A 66 7.45 1.22 -7.53
C CYS A 66 8.41 0.88 -8.67
N GLU A 67 9.29 1.79 -9.04
CA GLU A 67 10.36 1.55 -10.02
C GLU A 67 11.33 0.47 -9.53
N THR A 68 11.67 0.46 -8.24
CA THR A 68 12.52 -0.56 -7.61
C THR A 68 11.89 -1.95 -7.77
N ILE A 69 10.61 -2.11 -7.37
CA ILE A 69 9.90 -3.39 -7.50
C ILE A 69 9.76 -3.81 -8.96
N LEU A 70 9.50 -2.86 -9.86
CA LEU A 70 9.31 -3.15 -11.28
C LEU A 70 10.59 -3.53 -12.01
N ASN A 71 11.72 -2.92 -11.65
CA ASN A 71 12.99 -3.07 -12.37
C ASN A 71 13.92 -4.13 -11.78
N MET A 72 13.62 -4.68 -10.60
CA MET A 72 14.49 -5.65 -9.94
C MET A 72 14.07 -7.10 -10.21
N GLY A 73 15.05 -7.93 -10.57
CA GLY A 73 14.85 -9.36 -10.87
C GLY A 73 14.82 -10.27 -9.63
N SER A 74 15.09 -9.75 -8.42
CA SER A 74 15.06 -10.52 -7.18
C SER A 74 14.49 -9.70 -6.02
N GLY A 75 13.83 -10.39 -5.07
CA GLY A 75 13.13 -9.81 -3.92
C GLY A 75 14.04 -9.33 -2.76
N GLU A 76 15.37 -9.26 -2.93
CA GLU A 76 16.25 -8.76 -1.87
C GLU A 76 16.10 -7.24 -1.63
N THR A 77 15.26 -6.56 -2.41
CA THR A 77 15.29 -5.11 -2.54
C THR A 77 14.04 -4.40 -2.05
N THR A 78 12.85 -5.01 -2.08
CA THR A 78 11.66 -4.34 -1.50
C THR A 78 11.81 -4.25 0.01
N LEU A 79 12.20 -5.34 0.68
CA LEU A 79 12.55 -5.33 2.10
C LEU A 79 13.77 -4.47 2.43
N GLY A 80 14.82 -4.52 1.62
CA GLY A 80 16.01 -3.68 1.80
C GLY A 80 15.68 -2.19 1.68
N PHE A 81 14.82 -1.84 0.74
CA PHE A 81 14.30 -0.49 0.54
C PHE A 81 13.37 -0.07 1.68
N ILE A 82 12.40 -0.92 2.05
CA ILE A 82 11.53 -0.69 3.22
C ILE A 82 12.38 -0.48 4.47
N LYS A 83 13.46 -1.24 4.67
CA LYS A 83 14.40 -1.07 5.80
C LYS A 83 15.16 0.26 5.73
N LYS A 84 15.56 0.70 4.53
CA LYS A 84 16.17 2.02 4.33
C LYS A 84 15.20 3.15 4.72
N TYR A 85 13.91 2.97 4.42
CA TYR A 85 12.86 3.95 4.72
C TYR A 85 12.34 3.87 6.15
N SER A 86 12.25 2.68 6.72
CA SER A 86 11.87 2.48 8.11
C SER A 86 12.88 3.14 9.06
N ARG A 87 14.16 3.26 8.67
CA ARG A 87 15.15 4.08 9.40
C ARG A 87 14.80 5.57 9.45
N LYS A 88 14.07 6.11 8.47
CA LYS A 88 13.56 7.49 8.51
C LYS A 88 12.34 7.62 9.43
N LEU A 89 11.71 6.52 9.82
CA LEU A 89 10.60 6.45 10.75
C LEU A 89 11.14 5.87 12.08
N PRO A 90 11.65 6.71 12.99
CA PRO A 90 12.52 6.30 14.10
C PRO A 90 11.93 5.30 15.12
N SER A 91 10.70 4.81 14.91
CA SER A 91 10.00 3.87 15.78
C SER A 91 9.47 2.60 15.11
N LYS A 92 9.67 2.39 13.79
CA LYS A 92 9.07 1.23 13.09
C LYS A 92 10.11 0.30 12.45
N SER A 93 10.03 -0.98 12.78
CA SER A 93 10.66 -2.07 12.04
C SER A 93 10.05 -2.23 10.64
N SER A 94 10.73 -2.90 9.71
CA SER A 94 10.19 -3.20 8.37
C SER A 94 8.86 -3.97 8.45
N LYS A 95 8.72 -4.84 9.44
CA LYS A 95 7.48 -5.59 9.70
C LYS A 95 6.35 -4.67 10.12
N GLU A 96 6.60 -3.76 11.07
CA GLU A 96 5.58 -2.78 11.52
C GLU A 96 5.20 -1.79 10.42
N PHE A 97 6.18 -1.38 9.60
CA PHE A 97 5.92 -0.56 8.43
C PHE A 97 4.97 -1.27 7.45
N LEU A 98 5.29 -2.51 7.07
CA LEU A 98 4.46 -3.29 6.15
C LEU A 98 3.08 -3.60 6.74
N SER A 99 2.99 -3.88 8.03
CA SER A 99 1.73 -4.13 8.72
C SER A 99 0.83 -2.89 8.71
N THR A 100 1.43 -1.71 8.91
CA THR A 100 0.66 -0.46 8.97
C THR A 100 0.30 0.06 7.57
N TYR A 101 1.21 -0.05 6.59
CA TYR A 101 1.13 0.70 5.33
C TYR A 101 1.14 -0.19 4.08
N GLY A 102 1.50 -1.47 4.19
CA GLY A 102 1.70 -2.35 3.04
C GLY A 102 0.48 -2.46 2.12
N SER A 103 -0.74 -2.42 2.67
CA SER A 103 -2.00 -2.42 1.92
C SER A 103 -2.34 -1.08 1.25
N SER A 104 -1.85 0.03 1.80
CA SER A 104 -2.05 1.37 1.21
C SER A 104 -1.07 1.72 0.10
N ILE A 105 0.03 0.97 -0.04
CA ILE A 105 1.03 1.23 -1.08
C ILE A 105 0.47 0.78 -2.43
N THR A 106 0.21 1.75 -3.30
CA THR A 106 -0.20 1.51 -4.68
C THR A 106 0.85 2.03 -5.66
N CYS A 107 1.21 1.20 -6.63
CA CYS A 107 2.08 1.51 -7.75
C CYS A 107 1.26 1.59 -9.02
N TYR A 108 1.27 2.74 -9.71
CA TYR A 108 0.49 2.96 -10.94
C TYR A 108 -1.00 2.55 -10.80
N GLY A 109 -1.60 2.85 -9.64
CA GLY A 109 -2.98 2.50 -9.32
C GLY A 109 -3.21 1.07 -8.85
N ARG A 110 -2.16 0.28 -8.60
CA ARG A 110 -2.26 -1.14 -8.23
C ARG A 110 -1.54 -1.48 -6.96
N SER A 111 -2.07 -2.43 -6.20
CA SER A 111 -1.49 -2.80 -4.91
C SER A 111 -0.05 -3.31 -5.08
N LEU A 112 0.78 -3.03 -4.07
CA LEU A 112 2.13 -3.57 -3.96
C LEU A 112 2.15 -5.10 -4.15
N ILE A 113 1.18 -5.81 -3.56
CA ILE A 113 1.07 -7.27 -3.69
C ILE A 113 0.93 -7.71 -5.14
N TYR A 114 0.13 -7.02 -5.97
CA TYR A 114 -0.01 -7.38 -7.38
C TYR A 114 1.36 -7.48 -8.06
N PHE A 115 2.24 -6.51 -7.84
CA PHE A 115 3.57 -6.53 -8.46
C PHE A 115 4.48 -7.60 -7.87
N THR A 116 4.42 -7.87 -6.56
CA THR A 116 5.21 -8.98 -5.97
C THR A 116 4.82 -10.33 -6.58
N LEU A 117 3.52 -10.54 -6.86
CA LEU A 117 3.02 -11.75 -7.51
C LEU A 117 3.43 -11.79 -8.99
N TYR A 118 3.23 -10.70 -9.72
CA TYR A 118 3.55 -10.57 -11.15
C TYR A 118 5.04 -10.75 -11.44
N LYS A 119 5.92 -10.22 -10.59
CA LYS A 119 7.38 -10.32 -10.76
C LYS A 119 7.99 -11.58 -10.16
N GLY A 120 7.22 -12.37 -9.41
CA GLY A 120 7.72 -13.59 -8.79
C GLY A 120 8.59 -13.35 -7.55
N HIS A 121 8.45 -12.21 -6.86
CA HIS A 121 9.24 -11.86 -5.68
C HIS A 121 8.74 -12.59 -4.43
N ASP A 122 9.09 -13.87 -4.30
CA ASP A 122 8.54 -14.76 -3.26
C ASP A 122 8.95 -14.41 -1.82
N ASP A 123 10.13 -13.81 -1.63
CA ASP A 123 10.58 -13.35 -0.32
C ASP A 123 9.80 -12.12 0.14
N ASP A 124 9.48 -11.22 -0.80
CA ASP A 124 8.64 -10.05 -0.53
C ASP A 124 7.19 -10.46 -0.24
N LEU A 125 6.64 -11.41 -1.00
CA LEU A 125 5.33 -11.99 -0.70
C LEU A 125 5.32 -12.59 0.72
N LYS A 126 6.37 -13.34 1.08
CA LYS A 126 6.48 -13.90 2.43
C LYS A 126 6.50 -12.80 3.50
N ALA A 127 7.28 -11.74 3.31
CA ALA A 127 7.37 -10.68 4.30
C ALA A 127 6.08 -9.86 4.43
N LEU A 128 5.37 -9.61 3.33
CA LEU A 128 4.07 -8.96 3.36
C LEU A 128 3.05 -9.80 4.14
N LEU A 129 3.00 -11.11 3.91
CA LEU A 129 2.14 -12.02 4.66
C LEU A 129 2.55 -12.13 6.15
N ASP A 130 3.85 -12.25 6.44
CA ASP A 130 4.37 -12.31 7.81
C ASP A 130 4.11 -10.99 8.58
N ALA A 131 3.98 -9.87 7.88
CA ALA A 131 3.59 -8.57 8.42
C ALA A 131 2.06 -8.43 8.67
N GLY A 132 1.28 -9.46 8.36
CA GLY A 132 -0.17 -9.48 8.63
C GLY A 132 -1.02 -8.90 7.50
N HIS A 133 -0.48 -8.76 6.29
CA HIS A 133 -1.31 -8.43 5.14
C HIS A 133 -2.36 -9.52 4.93
N ASP A 134 -3.62 -9.15 4.68
CA ASP A 134 -4.67 -10.13 4.47
C ASP A 134 -4.45 -10.87 3.15
N VAL A 135 -4.13 -12.15 3.25
CA VAL A 135 -3.95 -13.06 2.11
C VAL A 135 -5.19 -13.14 1.20
N ASN A 136 -6.35 -12.72 1.70
CA ASN A 136 -7.63 -12.70 0.99
C ASN A 136 -8.03 -11.32 0.46
N ASP A 137 -7.13 -10.34 0.51
CA ASP A 137 -7.36 -9.03 -0.10
C ASP A 137 -7.59 -9.14 -1.61
N ILE A 138 -8.42 -8.22 -2.10
CA ILE A 138 -8.72 -8.11 -3.52
C ILE A 138 -7.61 -7.30 -4.18
N ILE A 139 -6.94 -7.93 -5.14
CA ILE A 139 -5.98 -7.28 -6.02
C ILE A 139 -6.61 -7.05 -7.39
N GLU A 140 -6.07 -6.06 -8.10
CA GLU A 140 -6.48 -5.78 -9.47
C GLU A 140 -5.30 -6.00 -10.43
N ASP A 141 -5.54 -6.74 -11.51
CA ASP A 141 -4.53 -7.06 -12.53
C ASP A 141 -4.62 -6.12 -13.73
N THR A 142 -3.60 -6.04 -14.61
CA THR A 142 -3.52 -5.01 -15.68
C THR A 142 -4.68 -4.99 -16.67
N ARG A 143 -5.54 -6.02 -16.66
CA ARG A 143 -6.74 -6.12 -17.48
C ARG A 143 -8.01 -5.60 -16.77
N GLY A 144 -7.89 -5.14 -15.52
CA GLY A 144 -9.00 -4.68 -14.68
C GLY A 144 -9.70 -5.83 -13.93
N ARG A 145 -9.13 -7.04 -13.94
CA ARG A 145 -9.69 -8.16 -13.20
C ARG A 145 -9.45 -7.96 -11.71
N ARG A 146 -10.49 -8.10 -10.90
CA ARG A 146 -10.46 -7.98 -9.43
C ARG A 146 -10.59 -9.36 -8.81
N MET A 147 -9.58 -9.82 -8.08
CA MET A 147 -9.51 -11.20 -7.62
C MET A 147 -8.68 -11.35 -6.34
N THR A 148 -8.73 -12.51 -5.67
CA THR A 148 -7.76 -12.78 -4.59
C THR A 148 -6.40 -13.14 -5.16
N MET A 149 -5.36 -13.09 -4.32
CA MET A 149 -4.02 -13.57 -4.68
C MET A 149 -4.04 -15.03 -5.16
N LEU A 150 -4.89 -15.86 -4.54
CA LEU A 150 -5.00 -17.27 -4.89
C LEU A 150 -5.62 -17.45 -6.28
N ASP A 151 -6.65 -16.67 -6.63
CA ASP A 151 -7.22 -16.72 -7.98
C ASP A 151 -6.22 -16.25 -9.03
N TYR A 152 -5.49 -15.16 -8.76
CA TYR A 152 -4.47 -14.65 -9.68
C TYR A 152 -3.40 -15.69 -9.99
N ILE A 153 -2.80 -16.28 -8.95
CA ILE A 153 -1.73 -17.27 -9.13
C ILE A 153 -2.25 -18.54 -9.80
N ARG A 154 -3.53 -18.90 -9.62
CA ARG A 154 -4.15 -20.02 -10.34
C ARG A 154 -4.33 -19.73 -11.83
N ILE A 155 -4.77 -18.53 -12.19
CA ILE A 155 -4.83 -18.11 -13.59
C ILE A 155 -3.43 -18.21 -14.22
N VAL A 156 -2.40 -17.69 -13.55
CA VAL A 156 -1.01 -17.78 -14.02
C VAL A 156 -0.56 -19.25 -14.16
N TYR A 157 -0.94 -20.12 -13.22
CA TYR A 157 -0.66 -21.56 -13.28
C TYR A 157 -1.32 -22.26 -14.48
N ASP A 158 -2.57 -21.90 -14.76
CA ASP A 158 -3.36 -22.48 -15.85
C ASP A 158 -2.83 -22.02 -17.22
N GLU A 159 -2.34 -20.77 -17.31
CA GLU A 159 -1.71 -20.19 -18.51
C GLU A 159 -0.25 -20.65 -18.73
N GLU A 160 0.46 -21.09 -17.69
CA GLU A 160 1.86 -21.55 -17.78
C GLU A 160 2.00 -22.93 -18.44
N THR A 161 2.89 -22.99 -19.43
CA THR A 161 3.18 -24.17 -20.26
C THR A 161 4.50 -24.83 -19.90
N ASN A 162 5.46 -24.07 -19.35
CA ASN A 162 6.76 -24.58 -18.95
C ASN A 162 6.63 -25.35 -17.62
N PRO A 163 7.01 -26.65 -17.58
CA PRO A 163 6.83 -27.48 -16.39
C PRO A 163 7.63 -27.01 -15.18
N ILE A 164 8.82 -26.44 -15.38
CA ILE A 164 9.67 -25.94 -14.30
C ILE A 164 8.99 -24.74 -13.62
N TYR A 165 8.52 -23.77 -14.40
CA TYR A 165 7.80 -22.61 -13.86
C TYR A 165 6.46 -23.01 -13.23
N LYS A 166 5.77 -24.00 -13.81
CA LYS A 166 4.52 -24.53 -13.27
C LYS A 166 4.70 -25.11 -11.86
N ASP A 167 5.80 -25.81 -11.60
CA ASP A 167 6.11 -26.32 -10.26
C ASP A 167 6.44 -25.21 -9.26
N LEU A 168 7.15 -24.15 -9.68
CA LEU A 168 7.39 -22.97 -8.84
C LEU A 168 6.07 -22.28 -8.46
N ILE A 169 5.18 -22.09 -9.45
CA ILE A 169 3.84 -21.51 -9.22
C ILE A 169 3.02 -22.40 -8.27
N LYS A 170 3.10 -23.73 -8.41
CA LYS A 170 2.43 -24.68 -7.52
C LYS A 170 2.91 -24.57 -6.07
N GLN A 171 4.20 -24.37 -5.84
CA GLN A 171 4.74 -24.09 -4.51
C GLN A 171 4.17 -22.79 -3.92
N LYS A 172 4.04 -21.75 -4.76
CA LYS A 172 3.42 -20.47 -4.37
C LYS A 172 1.95 -20.63 -3.98
N ILE A 173 1.17 -21.39 -4.76
CA ILE A 173 -0.23 -21.76 -4.43
C ILE A 173 -0.29 -22.41 -3.04
N LYS A 174 0.61 -23.37 -2.77
CA LYS A 174 0.67 -24.06 -1.48
C LYS A 174 0.97 -23.09 -0.33
N ARG A 175 1.89 -22.14 -0.52
CA ARG A 175 2.23 -21.10 0.47
C ARG A 175 1.04 -20.19 0.77
N ILE A 176 0.37 -19.67 -0.26
CA ILE A 176 -0.82 -18.82 -0.14
C ILE A 176 -1.94 -19.57 0.61
N ARG A 177 -2.20 -20.84 0.26
CA ARG A 177 -3.19 -21.67 0.98
C ARG A 177 -2.80 -21.90 2.44
N LYS A 178 -1.52 -22.16 2.74
CA LYS A 178 -1.04 -22.33 4.11
C LYS A 178 -1.23 -21.07 4.95
N ALA A 179 -1.14 -19.90 4.33
CA ALA A 179 -1.44 -18.61 4.96
C ALA A 179 -2.96 -18.34 5.11
N GLY A 180 -3.84 -19.28 4.71
CA GLY A 180 -5.30 -19.12 4.79
C GLY A 180 -5.93 -18.51 3.54
N GLY A 181 -5.18 -18.42 2.43
CA GLY A 181 -5.64 -17.88 1.16
C GLY A 181 -6.77 -18.71 0.57
N LYS A 182 -7.83 -18.03 0.16
CA LYS A 182 -9.04 -18.57 -0.43
C LYS A 182 -9.30 -17.91 -1.79
N THR A 183 -10.01 -18.61 -2.66
CA THR A 183 -10.54 -18.04 -3.90
C THR A 183 -11.74 -17.13 -3.60
N CYS A 184 -12.07 -16.25 -4.53
CA CYS A 184 -13.27 -15.42 -4.47
C CYS A 184 -14.54 -16.27 -4.27
N SER A 185 -14.63 -17.40 -4.97
CA SER A 185 -15.75 -18.36 -4.83
C SER A 185 -15.86 -18.95 -3.42
N GLN A 186 -14.73 -19.14 -2.73
CA GLN A 186 -14.71 -19.63 -1.35
C GLN A 186 -15.02 -18.54 -0.32
N LEU A 187 -14.87 -17.26 -0.68
CA LEU A 187 -15.11 -16.12 0.20
C LEU A 187 -16.48 -15.47 0.00
N SER A 188 -17.23 -15.86 -1.03
CA SER A 188 -18.44 -15.14 -1.45
C SER A 188 -18.19 -13.63 -1.71
N LYS A 189 -16.96 -13.27 -2.13
CA LYS A 189 -16.60 -11.89 -2.51
C LYS A 189 -16.92 -11.66 -3.99
N GLU A 190 -17.47 -10.50 -4.32
CA GLU A 190 -17.63 -10.06 -5.70
C GLU A 190 -16.26 -9.80 -6.33
N CYS A 191 -15.91 -10.64 -7.29
CA CYS A 191 -14.66 -10.59 -8.05
C CYS A 191 -14.96 -10.61 -9.54
N ILE A 192 -14.09 -9.97 -10.31
CA ILE A 192 -14.13 -9.93 -11.77
C ILE A 192 -12.94 -10.76 -12.25
N LEU A 193 -13.18 -12.05 -12.55
CA LEU A 193 -12.09 -12.97 -12.97
C LEU A 193 -11.87 -12.99 -14.50
N LYS A 194 -12.85 -12.49 -15.26
CA LYS A 194 -12.80 -12.36 -16.72
C LYS A 194 -13.31 -10.97 -17.07
N VAL A 195 -12.56 -10.29 -17.93
CA VAL A 195 -12.91 -9.02 -18.56
C VAL A 195 -13.00 -9.29 -20.05
#